data_AF-R7SE02-F1
#
_entry.id   AF-R7SE02-F1
#
_cell.length_a   1.000
_cell.length_b   1.000
_cell.length_c   1.000
_cell.angle_alpha   90.00
_cell.angle_beta   90.00
_cell.angle_gamma   90.00
#
_symmetry.space_group_name_H-M   'P 1'
#
loop_
_entity.id
_entity.type
_entity.pdbx_description
1 polymer ?
#
loop_
_entity_poly.entity_id
_entity_poly.type
_entity_poly.pdbx_seq_one_letter_code
_entity_poly.pdbx_strand_id
1 'polypeptide(L)' 'NIAFMIGDLMYFFKLGQAISSGNFGCIKLFLGTFTECFASSGCSNYVSECLHLIQHLKKIWMPEFVFVVGIS' A
#
# COMPACT_ATOMS: atom_id res chain seq x y z
N ASN A 1 -24.84 7.19 0.30
CA ASN A 1 -23.69 7.81 1.01
C ASN A 1 -23.10 6.90 2.08
N ILE A 2 -23.90 6.36 3.01
CA ILE A 2 -23.41 5.46 4.09
C ILE A 2 -22.74 4.18 3.55
N ALA A 3 -23.28 3.56 2.51
CA ALA A 3 -22.68 2.35 1.92
C ALA A 3 -21.27 2.60 1.32
N PHE A 4 -21.05 3.76 0.70
CA PHE A 4 -19.73 4.14 0.18
C PHE A 4 -18.73 4.35 1.31
N MET A 5 -19.14 5.07 2.37
CA MET A 5 -18.32 5.28 3.57
C MET A 5 -17.93 3.96 4.24
N ILE A 6 -18.86 3.00 4.35
CA ILE A 6 -18.56 1.66 4.89
C ILE A 6 -17.55 0.92 4.00
N GLY A 7 -17.68 1.05 2.68
CA GLY A 7 -16.72 0.53 1.71
C GLY A 7 -15.32 1.10 1.95
N ASP A 8 -15.19 2.42 2.04
CA ASP A 8 -13.91 3.10 2.29
C ASP A 8 -13.27 2.62 3.60
N LEU A 9 -14.06 2.53 4.68
CA LEU A 9 -13.58 2.01 5.97
C LEU A 9 -13.11 0.55 5.88
N MET A 10 -13.77 -0.29 5.08
CA MET A 10 -13.32 -1.66 4.82
C MET A 10 -11.98 -1.69 4.08
N TYR A 11 -11.71 -0.75 3.17
CA TYR A 11 -10.41 -0.62 2.52
C TYR A 11 -9.30 -0.29 3.53
N PHE A 12 -9.54 0.67 4.44
CA PHE A 12 -8.58 0.99 5.50
C PHE A 12 -8.36 -0.18 6.47
N PHE A 13 -9.41 -0.90 6.83
CA PHE A 13 -9.30 -2.08 7.70
C PHE A 13 -8.47 -3.19 7.05
N LYS A 14 -8.70 -3.47 5.76
CA LYS A 14 -7.91 -4.45 5.00
C LYS A 14 -6.45 -4.03 4.86
N LEU A 15 -6.18 -2.73 4.69
CA LEU A 15 -4.81 -2.23 4.69
C LEU A 15 -4.15 -2.44 6.06
N GLY A 16 -4.85 -2.16 7.16
CA GLY A 16 -4.35 -2.44 8.51
C GLY A 16 -4.00 -3.92 8.71
N GLN A 17 -4.85 -4.83 8.24
CA GLN A 17 -4.54 -6.27 8.26
C GLN A 17 -3.35 -6.63 7.36
N ALA A 18 -3.25 -6.05 6.17
CA ALA A 18 -2.13 -6.30 5.26
C ALA A 18 -0.81 -5.83 5.87
N ILE A 19 -0.80 -4.68 6.55
CA ILE A 19 0.35 -4.18 7.31
C ILE A 19 0.69 -5.15 8.44
N SER A 20 -0.30 -5.56 9.24
CA SER A 20 -0.08 -6.47 10.37
C SER A 20 0.40 -7.86 9.95
N SER A 21 -0.01 -8.34 8.78
CA SER A 21 0.36 -9.66 8.23
C SER A 21 1.61 -9.62 7.35
N GLY A 22 2.18 -8.44 7.11
CA GLY A 22 3.27 -8.28 6.15
C GLY A 22 2.88 -8.66 4.72
N ASN A 23 1.60 -8.56 4.35
CA ASN A 23 1.17 -8.85 2.98
C ASN A 23 1.50 -7.69 2.03
N PHE A 24 2.75 -7.68 1.55
CA PHE A 24 3.28 -6.60 0.72
C PHE A 24 2.57 -6.43 -0.62
N GLY A 25 2.09 -7.53 -1.21
CA GLY A 25 1.29 -7.47 -2.45
C GLY A 25 0.02 -6.63 -2.24
N CYS A 26 -0.69 -6.88 -1.14
CA CYS A 26 -1.86 -6.12 -0.75
C CYS A 26 -1.53 -4.67 -0.38
N ILE A 27 -0.48 -4.42 0.42
CA ILE A 27 -0.09 -3.06 0.81
C ILE A 27 0.22 -2.21 -0.44
N LYS A 28 1.00 -2.74 -1.38
CA LYS A 28 1.35 -2.05 -2.63
C LYS A 28 0.12 -1.76 -3.49
N LEU A 29 -0.83 -2.71 -3.56
CA LEU A 29 -2.07 -2.53 -4.29
C LEU A 29 -2.88 -1.36 -3.70
N PHE A 30 -3.08 -1.34 -2.39
CA PHE A 30 -3.82 -0.25 -1.71
C PHE A 30 -3.13 1.11 -1.85
N LEU A 31 -1.80 1.17 -1.67
CA LEU A 31 -1.06 2.43 -1.87
C LEU A 31 -1.17 2.92 -3.32
N GLY A 32 -1.17 2.02 -4.30
CA GLY A 32 -1.42 2.37 -5.70
C GLY A 32 -2.81 2.99 -5.89
N THR A 33 -3.86 2.33 -5.38
CA THR A 33 -5.24 2.85 -5.43
C THR A 33 -5.37 4.21 -4.75
N PHE A 34 -4.76 4.41 -3.58
CA PHE A 34 -4.77 5.72 -2.92
C PHE A 34 -4.02 6.79 -3.70
N THR A 35 -2.90 6.44 -4.34
CA THR A 35 -2.17 7.36 -5.21
C THR A 35 -3.05 7.87 -6.34
N GLU A 36 -3.82 6.98 -6.98
CA GLU A 36 -4.77 7.33 -8.05
C GLU A 36 -5.90 8.23 -7.52
N CYS A 37 -6.49 7.89 -6.37
CA CYS A 37 -7.51 8.72 -5.72
C CYS A 37 -6.99 10.13 -5.41
N PHE A 38 -5.82 10.26 -4.78
CA PHE A 38 -5.22 11.56 -4.46
C PHE A 38 -4.84 12.34 -5.72
N ALA A 39 -4.42 11.67 -6.79
CA ALA A 39 -4.15 12.32 -8.07
C ALA A 39 -5.45 12.93 -8.65
N SER A 40 -6.54 12.16 -8.62
CA SER A 40 -7.85 12.64 -9.09
C SER A 40 -8.41 13.81 -8.27
N SER A 41 -8.05 13.92 -6.99
CA SER A 41 -8.50 15.00 -6.10
C SER A 41 -7.57 16.22 -6.09
N GLY A 42 -6.51 16.23 -6.91
CA GLY A 42 -5.52 17.32 -6.94
C GLY A 42 -4.59 17.35 -5.72
N CYS A 43 -4.56 16.29 -4.92
CA CYS A 43 -3.77 16.16 -3.69
C CYS A 43 -2.33 15.73 -3.99
N SER A 44 -1.59 16.55 -4.74
CA SER A 44 -0.25 16.22 -5.25
C SER A 44 0.79 15.85 -4.18
N ASN A 45 0.71 16.46 -2.99
CA ASN A 45 1.59 16.13 -1.87
C ASN A 45 1.43 14.66 -1.45
N TYR A 46 0.18 14.21 -1.29
CA TYR A 46 -0.13 12.82 -0.91
C TYR A 46 0.23 11.83 -2.01
N VAL A 47 0.08 12.21 -3.29
CA VAL A 47 0.57 11.42 -4.43
C VAL A 47 2.07 11.18 -4.32
N SER A 48 2.85 12.25 -4.09
CA SER A 48 4.30 12.17 -3.97
C SER A 48 4.71 11.28 -2.79
N GLU A 49 4.11 11.49 -1.62
CA GLU A 49 4.38 10.68 -0.43
C GLU A 49 4.05 9.19 -0.63
N CYS A 50 2.91 8.88 -1.27
CA CYS A 50 2.54 7.49 -1.57
C CYS A 50 3.54 6.83 -2.54
N LEU A 51 3.98 7.56 -3.58
CA LEU A 51 4.98 7.07 -4.52
C LEU A 51 6.33 6.83 -3.84
N HIS A 52 6.77 7.77 -3.00
CA HIS A 52 7.99 7.62 -2.20
C HIS A 52 7.90 6.40 -1.28
N LEU A 53 6.78 6.21 -0.59
CA LEU A 53 6.56 5.04 0.28
C LEU A 53 6.61 3.72 -0.52
N ILE A 54 5.94 3.66 -1.68
CA ILE A 54 5.97 2.48 -2.57
C ILE A 54 7.41 2.17 -3.02
N GLN A 55 8.18 3.18 -3.43
CA GLN A 55 9.57 3.01 -3.84
C GLN A 55 10.47 2.57 -2.68
N HIS A 56 10.25 3.14 -1.50
CA HIS A 56 10.98 2.80 -0.28
C HIS A 56 10.73 1.36 0.15
N LEU A 57 9.47 0.91 0.12
CA LEU A 57 9.10 -0.48 0.40
C LEU A 57 9.76 -1.46 -0.57
N LYS A 58 9.87 -1.11 -1.86
CA LYS A 58 10.63 -1.92 -2.83
C LYS A 58 12.12 -2.02 -2.45
N LYS A 59 12.74 -0.93 -1.99
CA LYS A 59 14.18 -0.87 -1.71
C LYS A 59 14.56 -1.55 -0.39
N ILE A 60 13.84 -1.27 0.69
CA ILE A 60 14.14 -1.81 2.02
C ILE A 60 13.88 -3.32 2.08
N TRP A 61 12.86 -3.81 1.37
CA TRP A 61 12.36 -5.17 1.59
C TRP A 61 12.91 -6.21 0.59
N MET A 62 13.51 -5.76 -0.52
CA MET A 62 14.17 -6.64 -1.51
C MET A 62 15.45 -7.36 -1.03
N PRO A 63 16.27 -6.90 -0.07
CA PRO A 63 17.51 -7.60 0.27
C PRO A 63 17.30 -8.87 1.10
N GLU A 64 16.28 -8.92 1.97
CA GLU A 64 16.14 -10.00 2.96
C GLU A 64 15.23 -11.15 2.51
N PHE A 65 14.30 -10.91 1.58
CA PHE A 65 13.36 -11.95 1.13
C PHE A 65 13.87 -12.80 -0.04
N VAL A 66 14.88 -12.35 -0.78
CA VAL A 66 15.53 -13.18 -1.80
C VAL A 66 16.38 -14.29 -1.15
N PHE A 67 16.81 -14.11 0.10
CA PHE A 67 17.64 -15.11 0.79
C PHE A 67 16.86 -16.31 1.36
N VAL A 68 15.55 -16.17 1.60
CA VAL A 68 14.74 -17.24 2.22
C VAL A 68 14.20 -18.27 1.21
N VAL A 69 14.23 -17.96 -0.10
CA VAL A 69 13.85 -18.90 -1.18
C VAL A 69 15.10 -19.41 -1.95
N GLY A 70 16.29 -19.22 -1.39
CA GLY A 70 17.55 -19.59 -2.03
C GLY A 70 18.23 -20.86 -1.49
N ILE A 71 17.85 -21.37 -0.33
CA ILE A 71 18.47 -22.59 0.24
C ILE A 71 17.52 -23.25 1.24
N SER A 72 16.83 -24.31 0.81
CA SER A 72 16.32 -25.46 1.60
C SER A 72 15.69 -26.45 0.63
#